data_AF-A0A3B6RC14-F1
#
_entry.id   AF-A0A3B6RC14-F1
#
_cell.length_a   1.000
_cell.length_b   1.000
_cell.length_c   1.000
_cell.angle_alpha   90.00
_cell.angle_beta   90.00
_cell.angle_gamma   90.00
#
_symmetry.space_group_name_H-M   'P 1'
#
loop_
_entity.id
_entity.type
_entity.pdbx_description
1 polymer ?
#
loop_
_entity_poly.entity_id
_entity_poly.type
_entity_poly.pdbx_seq_one_letter_code
_entity_poly.pdbx_strand_id
1 'polypeptide(L)' 'MADEDDLLPNGYRVIKGEGMNYMIYAMGRMKYLWGEDAEEFRPERWLVDGIFQQESPYKFISFNVSTT' A
#
# COMPACT_ATOMS: atom_id res chain seq x y z
N MET A 1 9.44 12.70 9.38
CA MET A 1 9.01 12.72 10.79
C MET A 1 7.83 13.67 10.88
N ALA A 2 6.90 13.43 11.79
CA ALA A 2 5.78 14.33 12.02
C ALA A 2 6.29 15.70 12.51
N ASP A 3 5.74 16.80 11.98
CA ASP A 3 6.14 18.15 12.38
C ASP A 3 5.38 18.64 13.63
N GLU A 4 4.21 18.06 13.92
CA GLU A 4 3.42 18.34 15.11
C GLU A 4 2.72 17.08 15.62
N ASP A 5 2.10 17.18 16.80
CA ASP A 5 1.26 16.13 17.35
C ASP A 5 -0.06 16.06 16.55
N ASP A 6 -0.50 14.85 16.19
CA ASP A 6 -1.74 14.65 15.44
C ASP A 6 -2.52 13.41 15.92
N LEU A 7 -3.83 13.41 15.67
CA LEU A 7 -4.73 12.28 15.88
C LEU A 7 -5.24 11.78 14.53
N LEU A 8 -4.75 10.62 14.11
CA LEU A 8 -5.19 10.00 12.86
C LEU A 8 -6.68 9.62 12.93
N PRO A 9 -7.36 9.46 11.77
CA PRO A 9 -8.79 9.10 11.73
C PRO A 9 -9.17 7.81 12.47
N ASN A 10 -8.21 6.94 12.73
CA ASN A 10 -8.39 5.70 13.51
C ASN A 10 -8.17 5.89 15.03
N GLY A 11 -7.92 7.12 15.50
CA GLY A 11 -7.66 7.45 16.90
C GLY A 11 -6.21 7.26 17.34
N TYR A 12 -5.30 6.85 16.44
CA TYR A 12 -3.88 6.73 16.77
C TYR A 12 -3.24 8.11 16.90
N ARG A 13 -2.55 8.36 18.02
CA ARG A 13 -1.82 9.61 18.26
C ARG A 13 -0.39 9.50 17.73
N VAL A 14 -0.03 10.41 16.84
CA VAL A 14 1.34 10.60 16.34
C VAL A 14 1.96 11.76 17.10
N ILE A 15 3.15 11.58 17.64
CA ILE A 15 3.87 12.62 18.39
C ILE A 15 4.84 13.33 17.44
N LYS A 16 5.02 14.65 17.62
CA LYS A 16 6.05 15.41 16.90
C LYS A 16 7.40 14.68 16.94
N GLY A 17 8.01 14.51 15.77
CA GLY A 17 9.29 13.80 15.61
C GLY A 17 9.15 12.31 15.32
N GLU A 18 7.97 11.69 15.44
CA GLU A 18 7.80 10.28 15.09
C GLU A 18 7.93 10.03 13.58
N GLY A 19 8.52 8.90 13.22
CA GLY A 19 8.65 8.46 11.83
C GLY A 19 7.42 7.68 11.39
N MET A 20 6.77 8.12 10.31
CA MET A 20 5.76 7.33 9.61
C MET A 20 6.42 6.68 8.39
N ASN A 21 6.39 5.36 8.33
CA ASN A 21 7.03 4.60 7.26
C ASN A 21 5.99 3.84 6.45
N TYR A 22 6.09 3.96 5.12
CA TYR A 22 5.29 3.19 4.19
C TYR A 22 6.11 2.04 3.63
N MET A 23 5.89 0.82 4.15
CA MET A 23 6.73 -0.34 3.85
C MET A 23 6.26 -1.07 2.59
N ILE A 24 6.52 -0.46 1.43
CA ILE A 24 6.05 -0.92 0.12
C ILE A 24 6.37 -2.40 -0.13
N TYR A 25 7.62 -2.77 0.13
CA TYR A 25 8.11 -4.14 -0.08
C TYR A 25 7.34 -5.18 0.75
N ALA A 26 7.06 -4.85 2.01
CA ALA A 26 6.31 -5.74 2.91
C ALA A 26 4.86 -5.84 2.47
N MET A 27 4.22 -4.70 2.16
CA MET A 27 2.83 -4.66 1.67
C MET A 27 2.64 -5.48 0.39
N GLY A 28 3.61 -5.46 -0.52
CA GLY A 28 3.59 -6.28 -1.74
C GLY A 28 3.61 -7.80 -1.50
N ARG A 29 3.89 -8.26 -0.28
CA ARG A 29 3.93 -9.68 0.13
C ARG A 29 2.94 -10.02 1.23
N MET A 30 2.12 -9.07 1.67
CA MET A 30 1.15 -9.33 2.74
C MET A 30 0.02 -10.21 2.22
N LYS A 31 -0.09 -11.42 2.78
CA LYS A 31 -1.21 -12.34 2.49
C LYS A 31 -2.58 -11.73 2.75
N TYR A 32 -2.70 -10.86 3.74
CA TYR A 32 -3.93 -10.12 4.01
C TYR A 32 -4.39 -9.26 2.82
N LEU A 33 -3.45 -8.70 2.05
CA LEU A 33 -3.75 -7.88 0.87
C LEU A 33 -3.89 -8.74 -0.40
N TRP A 34 -2.97 -9.69 -0.58
CA TRP A 34 -2.78 -10.40 -1.86
C TRP A 34 -3.31 -11.83 -1.89
N GLY A 35 -3.73 -12.39 -0.76
CA GLY A 35 -4.08 -13.81 -0.62
C GLY A 35 -2.87 -14.68 -0.28
N GLU A 36 -3.10 -15.99 -0.15
CA GLU A 36 -2.04 -16.94 0.23
C GLU A 36 -0.89 -17.01 -0.78
N ASP A 37 -1.16 -16.65 -2.04
CA ASP A 37 -0.23 -16.64 -3.16
C ASP A 37 0.48 -15.28 -3.35
N ALA A 38 0.57 -14.47 -2.30
CA ALA A 38 1.20 -13.14 -2.31
C ALA A 38 2.67 -13.15 -2.76
N GLU A 39 3.36 -14.29 -2.62
CA GLU A 39 4.78 -14.44 -2.99
C GLU A 39 4.97 -14.99 -4.40
N GLU A 40 3.89 -15.40 -5.07
CA GLU A 40 3.93 -15.96 -6.41
C GLU A 40 3.85 -14.87 -7.48
N PHE A 41 4.65 -14.99 -8.54
CA PHE A 41 4.53 -14.12 -9.71
C PHE A 41 3.29 -14.52 -10.52
N ARG A 42 2.20 -13.73 -10.39
CA ARG A 42 0.91 -13.97 -11.02
C ARG A 42 0.40 -12.74 -11.81
N PRO A 43 0.90 -12.49 -13.03
CA PRO A 43 0.47 -11.36 -13.85
C PRO A 43 -1.03 -11.40 -14.21
N GLU A 44 -1.63 -12.60 -14.23
CA GLU A 44 -3.05 -12.81 -14.51
C GLU A 44 -3.95 -12.14 -13.47
N ARG A 45 -3.43 -11.81 -12.28
CA ARG A 45 -4.17 -11.11 -11.23
C ARG A 45 -4.70 -9.75 -11.69
N TRP A 46 -4.02 -9.12 -12.64
CA TRP A 46 -4.40 -7.81 -13.20
C TRP A 46 -4.97 -7.92 -14.61
N LEU A 47 -5.25 -9.13 -15.11
CA LEU A 47 -5.72 -9.35 -16.47
C LEU A 47 -7.05 -10.10 -16.45
N VAL A 48 -8.08 -9.47 -17.01
CA VAL A 48 -9.38 -10.11 -17.27
C VAL A 48 -9.56 -10.12 -18.78
N ASP A 49 -9.62 -11.33 -19.37
CA ASP A 49 -9.67 -11.54 -20.82
C ASP A 49 -8.54 -10.82 -21.58
N GLY A 50 -7.35 -10.75 -20.97
CA GLY A 50 -6.17 -10.07 -21.53
C GLY A 50 -6.20 -8.54 -21.40
N ILE A 51 -7.24 -7.97 -20.79
CA ILE A 51 -7.38 -6.53 -20.54
C ILE A 51 -6.92 -6.21 -19.13
N PHE A 52 -6.01 -5.22 -19.02
CA PHE A 52 -5.53 -4.76 -17.73
C PHE A 52 -6.65 -4.18 -16.87
N GLN A 53 -6.79 -4.71 -15.65
CA GLN A 53 -7.67 -4.22 -14.61
C GLN A 53 -6.82 -3.59 -13.52
N GLN A 54 -7.01 -2.28 -13.33
CA GLN A 54 -6.30 -1.54 -12.30
C GLN A 54 -6.76 -1.98 -10.92
N GLU A 55 -5.82 -2.45 -10.11
CA GLU A 55 -6.03 -2.72 -8.70
C GLU A 55 -6.05 -1.41 -7.89
N SER A 56 -6.62 -1.43 -6.69
CA SER A 56 -6.62 -0.25 -5.82
C SER A 56 -5.21 0.36 -5.68
N PRO A 57 -5.03 1.69 -5.89
CA PRO A 57 -3.72 2.33 -5.78
C PRO A 57 -3.13 2.29 -4.37
N TYR A 58 -3.94 1.97 -3.35
CA TYR A 58 -3.49 1.73 -1.98
C TYR A 58 -3.01 0.29 -1.73
N LYS A 59 -3.41 -0.64 -2.60
CA LYS A 59 -3.00 -2.05 -2.57
C LYS A 59 -1.83 -2.29 -3.52
N PHE A 60 -1.93 -1.83 -4.76
CA PHE A 60 -0.88 -1.89 -5.77
C PHE A 60 -0.15 -0.54 -5.88
N ILE A 61 0.83 -0.38 -5.02
CA ILE A 61 1.50 0.90 -4.73
C ILE A 61 2.82 1.08 -5.49
N SER A 62 3.05 0.26 -6.52
CA SER A 62 4.27 0.29 -7.36
C SER A 62 4.50 1.65 -8.03
N PHE A 63 3.44 2.43 -8.20
CA PHE A 63 3.46 3.79 -8.75
C PHE A 63 2.83 4.78 -7.76
N ASN A 64 3.29 4.77 -6.50
CA ASN A 64 2.79 5.70 -5.49
C ASN A 64 3.34 7.12 -5.71
N VAL A 65 2.56 8.13 -5.30
CA VAL A 65 2.79 9.57 -5.47
C VAL A 65 2.61 10.04 -6.93
N SER A 66 1.47 10.67 -7.20
CA SER A 66 1.26 11.47 -8.41
C SER A 66 1.52 12.92 -8.08
N THR A 67 2.45 13.56 -8.77
CA THR A 67 2.68 15.01 -8.69
C THR A 67 1.65 15.69 -9.59
N THR A 68 0.42 15.83 -9.11
CA THR A 68 -0.60 16.68 -9.75
C THR A 68 -1.19 17.60 -8.69
#